data_AF-A0A4P7PQ67-F1
#
_entry.id   AF-A0A4P7PQ67-F1
#
_cell.length_a   1.000
_cell.length_b   1.000
_cell.length_c   1.000
_cell.angle_alpha   90.00
_cell.angle_beta   90.00
_cell.angle_gamma   90.00
#
_symmetry.space_group_name_H-M   'P 1'
#
loop_
_entity.id
_entity.type
_entity.pdbx_description
1 polymer ?
#
loop_
_entity_poly.entity_id
_entity_poly.type
_entity_poly.pdbx_seq_one_letter_code
_entity_poly.pdbx_strand_id
1 'polypeptide(L)'
;MDSYKRNELLSGLAMFGAGVAYLVLTLNLPRRGFVDAAFVPWVLAVALCLLGALQLWAWRKLPDKRGEPAEKTESIDYPTVFKSLALVLLFTALLETVGFVIMTVLYLYAQFIVLTPAEQKVKHLQYALIAVVSAVVIFYIFRHGFDLLLPVGLLDF
;
A
#
# COMPACT_ATOMS: atom_id res chain seq x y z
N MET A 1 -34.65 -8.08 -3.78
CA MET A 1 -33.18 -8.04 -3.57
C MET A 1 -32.93 -7.59 -2.16
N ASP A 2 -32.29 -8.42 -1.34
CA ASP A 2 -31.95 -8.10 0.04
C ASP A 2 -31.13 -6.81 0.12
N SER A 3 -31.45 -5.94 1.07
CA SER A 3 -30.78 -4.63 1.24
C SER A 3 -29.26 -4.76 1.32
N TYR A 4 -28.79 -5.86 1.93
CA TYR A 4 -27.38 -6.21 2.04
C TYR A 4 -26.72 -6.49 0.67
N LYS A 5 -27.34 -7.33 -0.17
CA LYS A 5 -26.85 -7.60 -1.54
C LYS A 5 -26.84 -6.35 -2.41
N ARG A 6 -27.78 -5.43 -2.23
CA ARG A 6 -27.80 -4.15 -2.96
C ARG A 6 -26.66 -3.23 -2.53
N ASN A 7 -26.33 -3.20 -1.24
CA ASN A 7 -25.26 -2.35 -0.70
C ASN A 7 -23.87 -2.86 -1.12
N GLU A 8 -23.63 -4.18 -1.13
CA GLU A 8 -22.41 -4.80 -1.65
C GLU A 8 -22.22 -4.58 -3.16
N LEU A 9 -23.31 -4.67 -3.93
CA LEU A 9 -23.26 -4.31 -5.34
C LEU A 9 -22.95 -2.82 -5.52
N LEU A 10 -23.58 -1.95 -4.71
CA LEU A 10 -23.37 -0.51 -4.82
C LEU A 10 -21.94 -0.12 -4.45
N SER A 11 -21.37 -0.70 -3.39
CA SER A 11 -19.97 -0.46 -2.98
C SER A 11 -18.98 -1.00 -4.01
N GLY A 12 -19.18 -2.22 -4.52
CA GLY A 12 -18.33 -2.80 -5.56
C GLY A 12 -18.41 -2.02 -6.88
N LEU A 13 -19.61 -1.58 -7.29
CA LEU A 13 -19.80 -0.78 -8.49
C LEU A 13 -19.20 0.62 -8.34
N ALA A 14 -19.34 1.24 -7.17
CA ALA A 14 -18.70 2.52 -6.87
C ALA A 14 -17.17 2.43 -6.89
N MET A 15 -16.59 1.40 -6.26
CA MET A 15 -15.13 1.18 -6.29
C MET A 15 -14.62 0.91 -7.70
N PHE A 16 -15.31 0.06 -8.48
CA PHE A 16 -14.93 -0.21 -9.86
C PHE A 16 -15.05 1.04 -10.73
N GLY A 17 -16.15 1.80 -10.60
CA GLY A 17 -16.33 3.06 -11.31
C GLY A 17 -15.25 4.10 -10.98
N ALA A 18 -14.88 4.23 -9.70
CA ALA A 18 -13.78 5.07 -9.27
C ALA A 18 -12.43 4.62 -9.84
N GLY A 19 -12.17 3.31 -9.87
CA GLY A 19 -10.98 2.74 -10.50
C GLY A 19 -10.90 3.04 -11.99
N VAL A 20 -12.00 2.89 -12.72
CA VAL A 20 -12.08 3.23 -14.15
C VAL A 20 -11.90 4.72 -14.38
N ALA A 21 -12.52 5.58 -13.58
CA ALA A 21 -12.32 7.03 -13.67
C ALA A 21 -10.85 7.40 -13.45
N TYR A 22 -10.22 6.82 -12.43
CA TYR A 22 -8.79 7.01 -12.16
C TYR A 22 -7.90 6.49 -13.29
N LEU A 23 -8.26 5.37 -13.93
CA LEU A 23 -7.58 4.85 -15.13
C LEU A 23 -7.69 5.84 -16.30
N VAL A 24 -8.88 6.40 -16.55
CA VAL A 24 -9.09 7.40 -17.62
C VAL A 24 -8.24 8.64 -17.37
N LEU A 25 -8.20 9.15 -16.13
CA LEU A 25 -7.33 10.27 -15.77
C LEU A 25 -5.86 9.93 -15.98
N THR A 26 -5.46 8.71 -15.65
CA THR A 26 -4.09 8.22 -15.85
C THR A 26 -3.72 8.11 -17.34
N LEU A 27 -4.65 7.69 -18.20
CA LEU A 27 -4.42 7.61 -19.65
C LEU A 27 -4.17 8.98 -20.30
N ASN A 28 -4.62 10.06 -19.67
CA ASN A 28 -4.35 11.43 -20.13
C ASN A 28 -2.96 11.94 -19.74
N LEU A 29 -2.19 11.20 -18.93
CA LEU A 29 -0.84 11.61 -18.58
C LEU A 29 0.13 11.40 -19.76
N PRO A 30 1.01 12.37 -20.04
CA PRO A 30 1.99 12.25 -21.10
C PRO A 30 2.96 11.12 -20.79
N ARG A 31 2.98 10.10 -21.65
CA ARG A 31 3.87 8.95 -21.52
C ARG A 31 5.24 9.22 -22.14
N ARG A 32 6.31 8.96 -21.40
CA ARG A 32 7.70 9.11 -21.83
C ARG A 32 8.51 7.87 -21.43
N GLY A 33 8.43 6.81 -22.23
CA GLY A 33 9.18 5.57 -22.03
C GLY A 33 8.36 4.45 -21.39
N PHE A 34 9.02 3.34 -21.06
CA PHE A 34 8.38 2.16 -20.45
C PHE A 34 8.09 2.36 -18.96
N VAL A 35 8.93 3.13 -18.26
CA VAL A 35 8.67 3.58 -16.90
C VAL A 35 8.85 5.08 -16.81
N ASP A 36 7.77 5.76 -16.44
CA ASP A 36 7.69 7.22 -16.32
C ASP A 36 6.81 7.61 -15.12
N ALA A 37 6.59 8.92 -14.94
CA ALA A 37 5.73 9.43 -13.88
C ALA A 37 4.27 8.90 -13.95
N ALA A 38 3.83 8.39 -15.11
CA ALA A 38 2.51 7.79 -15.28
C ALA A 38 2.48 6.29 -14.90
N PHE A 39 3.63 5.64 -14.70
CA PHE A 39 3.71 4.22 -14.33
C PHE A 39 3.01 3.91 -13.01
N VAL A 40 3.32 4.65 -11.93
CA VAL A 40 2.72 4.43 -10.60
C VAL A 40 1.20 4.64 -10.64
N PRO A 41 0.67 5.76 -11.19
CA PRO A 41 -0.77 5.91 -11.41
C PRO A 41 -1.38 4.75 -12.19
N TRP A 42 -0.69 4.22 -13.21
CA TRP A 42 -1.21 3.15 -14.03
C TRP A 42 -1.31 1.82 -13.28
N VAL A 43 -0.29 1.46 -12.51
CA VAL A 43 -0.31 0.26 -11.64
C VAL A 43 -1.44 0.35 -10.62
N LEU A 44 -1.59 1.51 -9.96
CA LEU A 44 -2.66 1.74 -9.00
C LEU A 44 -4.05 1.66 -9.64
N ALA A 45 -4.23 2.24 -10.83
CA ALA A 45 -5.48 2.18 -11.56
C ALA A 45 -5.88 0.76 -11.95
N VAL A 46 -4.92 -0.03 -12.45
CA VAL A 46 -5.14 -1.44 -12.77
C VAL A 46 -5.49 -2.23 -11.51
N ALA A 47 -4.76 -2.03 -10.40
CA ALA A 47 -5.06 -2.70 -9.13
C ALA A 47 -6.46 -2.37 -8.61
N LEU A 48 -6.87 -1.10 -8.63
CA LEU A 48 -8.21 -0.67 -8.22
C LEU A 48 -9.31 -1.28 -9.10
N CYS A 49 -9.13 -1.27 -10.42
CA CYS A 49 -10.05 -1.92 -11.35
C CYS A 49 -10.15 -3.43 -11.10
N LEU A 50 -9.02 -4.11 -10.84
CA LEU A 50 -9.00 -5.53 -10.54
C LEU A 50 -9.72 -5.84 -9.22
N LEU A 51 -9.45 -5.09 -8.15
CA LEU A 51 -10.12 -5.25 -6.87
C LEU A 51 -11.63 -5.01 -6.99
N GLY A 52 -12.04 -3.95 -7.70
CA GLY A 52 -13.46 -3.67 -7.96
C GLY A 52 -14.13 -4.80 -8.75
N ALA A 53 -13.46 -5.33 -9.78
CA ALA A 53 -13.98 -6.46 -10.56
C ALA A 53 -14.08 -7.74 -9.71
N LEU A 54 -13.09 -8.01 -8.85
CA LEU A 54 -13.11 -9.13 -7.91
C LEU A 54 -14.25 -8.99 -6.90
N GLN A 55 -14.52 -7.80 -6.39
CA GLN A 55 -15.63 -7.54 -5.47
C GLN A 55 -16.99 -7.74 -6.14
N LEU A 56 -17.16 -7.26 -7.38
CA LEU A 56 -18.36 -7.52 -8.19
C LEU A 56 -18.53 -9.02 -8.51
N TRP A 57 -17.43 -9.75 -8.68
CA TRP A 57 -17.45 -11.20 -8.87
C TRP A 57 -17.80 -11.96 -7.57
N ALA A 58 -17.22 -11.55 -6.45
CA ALA A 58 -17.50 -12.10 -5.12
C ALA A 58 -18.98 -11.91 -4.73
N TRP A 59 -19.59 -10.79 -5.10
CA TRP A 59 -21.03 -10.53 -4.91
C TRP A 59 -21.92 -11.62 -5.54
N ARG A 60 -21.53 -12.21 -6.67
CA ARG A 60 -22.28 -13.31 -7.31
C ARG A 60 -22.27 -14.60 -6.49
N LYS A 61 -21.32 -14.76 -5.58
CA LYS A 61 -21.17 -15.95 -4.74
C LYS A 61 -21.64 -15.74 -3.29
N LEU A 62 -22.24 -14.59 -2.97
CA LEU A 62 -22.74 -14.32 -1.62
C LEU A 62 -23.96 -15.23 -1.31
N PRO A 63 -23.86 -16.18 -0.36
CA PRO A 63 -25.05 -16.84 0.17
C PRO A 63 -25.96 -15.80 0.85
N ASP A 64 -27.28 -16.04 0.90
CA ASP A 64 -28.22 -15.19 1.66
C ASP A 64 -27.90 -15.27 3.15
N LYS A 65 -26.94 -14.46 3.60
CA LYS A 65 -26.61 -14.28 5.00
C LYS A 65 -27.65 -13.36 5.65
N ARG A 66 -28.81 -13.94 5.98
CA ARG A 66 -29.65 -13.45 7.07
C ARG A 66 -28.94 -13.78 8.38
N GLY A 67 -28.19 -12.83 8.91
CA GLY A 67 -27.61 -12.91 10.25
C GLY A 67 -26.15 -13.32 10.30
N GLU A 68 -25.26 -12.37 10.05
CA GLU A 68 -23.97 -12.35 10.73
C GLU A 68 -23.86 -11.07 11.56
N PRO A 69 -23.13 -11.11 12.68
CA PRO A 69 -23.11 -10.03 13.65
C PRO A 69 -22.56 -8.77 12.99
N ALA A 70 -23.08 -7.61 13.41
CA ALA A 70 -22.49 -6.32 13.10
C ALA A 70 -20.97 -6.43 13.25
N GLU A 71 -20.27 -6.17 12.15
CA GLU A 71 -18.83 -6.00 12.08
C GLU A 71 -18.43 -5.20 13.33
N LYS A 72 -17.59 -5.77 14.20
CA LYS A 72 -17.08 -5.02 15.35
C LYS A 72 -16.46 -3.78 14.75
N THR A 73 -17.02 -2.61 15.06
CA THR A 73 -16.43 -1.34 14.66
C THR A 73 -15.03 -1.31 15.24
N GLU A 74 -14.03 -1.65 14.43
CA GLU A 74 -12.64 -1.59 14.86
C GLU A 74 -12.38 -0.14 15.26
N SER A 75 -12.14 0.08 16.56
CA SER A 75 -11.79 1.39 17.05
C SER A 75 -10.48 1.78 16.39
N ILE A 76 -10.49 2.87 15.62
CA ILE A 76 -9.30 3.39 14.96
C ILE A 76 -8.24 3.66 16.03
N ASP A 77 -7.09 2.98 15.94
CA ASP A 77 -5.98 3.16 16.87
C ASP A 77 -5.18 4.43 16.51
N TYR A 78 -5.75 5.58 16.83
CA TYR A 78 -5.17 6.90 16.62
C TYR A 78 -3.69 7.04 17.02
N PRO A 79 -3.22 6.52 18.18
CA PRO A 79 -1.80 6.64 18.54
C PRO A 79 -0.89 5.85 17.59
N THR A 80 -1.31 4.69 17.09
CA THR A 80 -0.54 3.93 16.09
C THR A 80 -0.50 4.66 14.76
N VAL A 81 -1.61 5.27 14.34
CA VAL A 81 -1.64 6.14 13.15
C VAL A 81 -0.65 7.30 13.29
N PHE A 82 -0.67 8.00 14.43
CA PHE A 82 0.22 9.14 14.66
C PHE A 82 1.70 8.73 14.68
N LYS A 83 2.04 7.59 15.33
CA LYS A 83 3.39 7.04 15.31
C LYS A 83 3.84 6.71 13.89
N SER A 84 3.03 6.00 13.12
CA SER A 84 3.31 5.68 11.72
C SER A 84 3.56 6.95 10.89
N LEU A 85 2.73 7.98 11.07
CA LEU A 85 2.84 9.23 10.34
C LEU A 85 4.12 9.99 10.73
N ALA A 86 4.48 10.01 12.01
CA ALA A 86 5.75 10.55 12.49
C ALA A 86 6.96 9.78 11.92
N LEU A 87 6.88 8.45 11.83
CA LEU A 87 7.93 7.62 11.22
C LEU A 87 8.12 7.94 9.74
N VAL A 88 7.03 8.17 8.99
CA VAL A 88 7.10 8.59 7.58
C VAL A 88 7.80 9.94 7.44
N LEU A 89 7.43 10.92 8.27
CA LEU A 89 8.08 12.24 8.24
C LEU A 89 9.57 12.13 8.55
N LEU A 90 9.94 11.35 9.58
CA LEU A 90 11.33 11.10 9.93
C LEU A 90 12.09 10.41 8.78
N PHE A 91 11.48 9.41 8.16
CA PHE A 91 12.05 8.74 6.99
C PHE A 91 12.36 9.74 5.88
N THR A 92 11.39 10.58 5.50
CA THR A 92 11.58 11.57 4.43
C THR A 92 12.63 12.63 4.76
N ALA A 93 12.72 13.07 6.02
CA ALA A 93 13.67 14.08 6.44
C ALA A 93 15.12 13.58 6.47
N LEU A 94 15.33 12.29 6.78
CA LEU A 94 16.67 11.69 6.88
C LEU A 94 17.09 10.94 5.61
N LEU A 95 16.18 10.80 4.62
CA LEU A 95 16.41 10.04 3.39
C LEU A 95 17.65 10.52 2.65
N GLU A 96 17.78 11.83 2.47
CA GLU A 96 18.91 12.45 1.75
C GLU A 96 20.24 12.23 2.47
N THR A 97 20.28 12.44 3.79
CA THR A 97 21.51 12.36 4.59
C THR A 97 22.01 10.93 4.77
N VAL A 98 21.12 9.99 5.09
CA VAL A 98 21.49 8.63 5.48
C VAL A 98 21.53 7.69 4.27
N GLY A 99 20.65 7.91 3.29
CA GLY A 99 20.53 7.09 2.09
C GLY A 99 19.34 6.13 2.13
N PHE A 100 18.83 5.82 0.94
CA PHE A 100 17.58 5.09 0.75
C PHE A 100 17.59 3.72 1.41
N VAL A 101 18.59 2.87 1.11
CA VAL A 101 18.59 1.47 1.57
C VAL A 101 18.59 1.40 3.10
N ILE A 102 19.50 2.11 3.75
CA ILE A 102 19.62 2.11 5.22
C ILE A 102 18.34 2.65 5.87
N MET A 103 17.84 3.80 5.40
CA MET A 103 16.64 4.40 5.95
C MET A 103 15.40 3.55 5.73
N THR A 104 15.27 2.89 4.57
CA THR A 104 14.14 1.99 4.30
C THR A 104 14.18 0.77 5.21
N VAL A 105 15.35 0.19 5.51
CA VAL A 105 15.46 -0.92 6.48
C VAL A 105 15.02 -0.46 7.87
N LEU A 106 15.54 0.67 8.34
CA LEU A 106 15.20 1.22 9.67
C LEU A 106 13.71 1.56 9.75
N TYR A 107 13.18 2.22 8.72
CA TYR A 107 11.78 2.60 8.62
C TYR A 107 10.88 1.36 8.63
N LEU A 108 11.11 0.37 7.75
CA LEU A 108 10.28 -0.83 7.68
C LEU A 108 10.31 -1.61 8.99
N TYR A 109 11.50 -1.79 9.57
CA TYR A 109 11.64 -2.47 10.85
C TYR A 109 10.86 -1.76 11.97
N ALA A 110 11.02 -0.45 12.11
CA ALA A 110 10.31 0.34 13.12
C ALA A 110 8.79 0.33 12.87
N GLN A 111 8.37 0.41 11.61
CA GLN A 111 6.98 0.38 11.21
C GLN A 111 6.32 -0.98 11.51
N PHE A 112 7.02 -2.09 11.28
CA PHE A 112 6.53 -3.41 11.66
C PHE A 112 6.33 -3.54 13.17
N ILE A 113 7.20 -2.92 13.97
CA ILE A 113 7.03 -2.89 15.43
C ILE A 113 5.82 -2.05 15.83
N VAL A 114 5.68 -0.86 15.26
CA VAL A 114 4.56 0.06 15.54
C VAL A 114 3.21 -0.58 15.18
N LEU A 115 3.16 -1.35 14.08
CA LEU A 115 1.95 -2.04 13.62
C LEU A 115 1.72 -3.38 14.32
N THR A 116 2.68 -3.92 15.08
CA THR A 116 2.48 -5.17 15.82
C THR A 116 1.59 -4.88 17.04
N PRO A 117 0.41 -5.51 17.16
CA PRO A 117 -0.45 -5.33 18.32
C PRO A 117 0.29 -5.67 19.61
N ALA A 118 0.05 -4.91 20.68
CA ALA A 118 0.74 -5.08 21.97
C ALA A 118 0.59 -6.50 22.58
N GLU A 119 -0.43 -7.24 22.15
CA GLU A 119 -0.73 -8.61 22.58
C GLU A 119 0.14 -9.68 21.88
N GLN A 120 0.85 -9.33 20.80
CA GLN A 120 1.71 -10.25 20.07
C GLN A 120 3.21 -9.99 20.31
N LYS A 121 3.97 -11.08 20.40
CA LYS A 121 5.43 -11.00 20.57
C LYS A 121 6.10 -10.51 19.29
N VAL A 122 6.86 -9.44 19.40
CA VAL A 122 7.65 -8.87 18.31
C VAL A 122 8.77 -9.84 17.91
N LYS A 123 8.72 -10.37 16.69
CA LYS A 123 9.74 -11.27 16.15
C LYS A 123 10.83 -10.47 15.45
N HIS A 124 11.67 -9.81 16.25
CA HIS A 124 12.71 -8.88 15.78
C HIS A 124 13.56 -9.42 14.62
N LEU A 125 14.00 -10.68 14.69
CA LEU A 125 14.83 -11.29 13.64
C LEU A 125 14.09 -11.41 12.29
N GLN A 126 12.82 -11.79 12.32
CA GLN A 126 12.01 -11.91 11.10
C GLN A 126 11.73 -10.54 10.51
N TYR A 127 11.43 -9.55 11.35
CA TYR A 127 11.15 -8.18 10.89
C TYR A 127 12.39 -7.54 10.27
N ALA A 128 13.56 -7.71 10.90
CA ALA A 128 14.82 -7.24 10.35
C ALA A 128 15.13 -7.91 9.00
N LEU A 129 14.98 -9.23 8.90
CA LEU A 129 15.23 -9.96 7.65
C LEU A 129 14.30 -9.51 6.52
N ILE A 130 13.00 -9.40 6.79
CA ILE A 130 12.02 -8.92 5.80
C ILE A 130 12.31 -7.47 5.41
N ALA A 131 12.67 -6.62 6.38
CA ALA A 131 13.01 -5.22 6.11
C ALA A 131 14.24 -5.10 5.20
N VAL A 132 15.32 -5.85 5.46
CA VAL A 132 16.53 -5.87 4.63
C VAL A 132 16.23 -6.37 3.22
N VAL A 133 15.57 -7.52 3.09
CA VAL A 133 15.24 -8.10 1.78
C VAL A 133 14.34 -7.15 0.99
N SER A 134 13.31 -6.60 1.64
CA SER A 134 12.39 -5.66 0.99
C SER A 134 13.11 -4.38 0.56
N ALA A 135 13.96 -3.80 1.41
CA ALA A 135 14.70 -2.59 1.08
C ALA A 135 15.61 -2.79 -0.14
N VAL A 136 16.33 -3.92 -0.21
CA VAL A 136 17.17 -4.26 -1.36
C VAL A 136 16.33 -4.46 -2.63
N VAL A 137 15.25 -5.23 -2.55
CA VAL A 137 14.36 -5.48 -3.70
C VAL A 137 13.75 -4.18 -4.21
N ILE A 138 13.23 -3.34 -3.31
CA ILE A 138 12.67 -2.03 -3.67
C ILE A 138 13.75 -1.15 -4.30
N PHE A 139 14.95 -1.09 -3.73
CA PHE A 139 16.07 -0.33 -4.31
C PHE A 139 16.39 -0.80 -5.73
N TYR A 140 16.49 -2.11 -5.98
CA TYR A 140 16.73 -2.63 -7.32
C TYR A 140 15.61 -2.30 -8.30
N ILE A 141 14.35 -2.44 -7.89
CA ILE A 141 13.19 -2.08 -8.72
C ILE A 141 13.22 -0.60 -9.08
N PHE A 142 13.50 0.29 -8.13
CA PHE A 142 13.52 1.72 -8.39
C PHE A 142 14.74 2.13 -9.22
N ARG A 143 15.92 1.57 -8.93
CA ARG A 143 17.18 1.89 -9.62
C ARG A 143 17.20 1.37 -11.05
N HIS A 144 16.78 0.12 -11.27
CA HIS A 144 16.90 -0.56 -12.57
C HIS A 144 15.57 -0.70 -13.31
N GLY A 145 14.47 -0.86 -12.57
CA GLY A 145 13.14 -0.90 -13.16
C GLY A 145 12.65 0.50 -13.52
N PHE A 146 12.75 1.44 -12.57
CA PHE A 146 12.19 2.80 -12.74
C PHE A 146 13.23 3.86 -13.14
N ASP A 147 14.51 3.50 -13.20
CA ASP A 147 15.63 4.41 -13.47
C ASP A 147 15.60 5.68 -12.60
N LEU A 148 15.13 5.54 -11.36
CA LEU A 148 15.07 6.63 -10.39
C LEU A 148 16.40 6.72 -9.64
N LEU A 149 16.98 7.92 -9.63
CA LEU A 149 18.13 8.26 -8.81
C LEU A 149 17.70 8.32 -7.35
N LEU A 150 17.95 7.22 -6.63
CA LEU A 150 17.74 7.16 -5.19
C LEU A 150 19.01 7.64 -4.47
N PRO A 151 18.88 8.49 -3.43
CA PRO A 151 20.03 8.90 -2.63
C PRO A 151 20.72 7.68 -2.04
N VAL A 152 21.99 7.49 -2.38
CA VAL A 152 22.83 6.46 -1.78
C VAL A 152 23.29 6.86 -0.37
N GLY A 153 23.29 8.16 -0.08
CA GLY A 153 23.61 8.73 1.24
C GLY A 153 24.99 8.29 1.71
N LEU A 154 25.07 7.67 2.89
CA LEU A 154 26.33 7.20 3.49
C LEU A 154 26.98 6.00 2.76
N LEU A 155 26.28 5.41 1.78
CA LEU A 155 26.80 4.32 0.95
C LEU A 155 27.43 4.83 -0.36
N ASP A 156 27.81 6.10 -0.41
CA ASP A 156 28.52 6.72 -1.55
C ASP A 156 29.98 6.22 -1.58
N PHE A 157 30.18 5.02 -2.12
CA PHE A 157 31.48 4.40 -2.41
C PHE A 157 31.48 3.72 -3.77
#